data_AF-A0A8J6RSQ5-F1
#
_entry.id   AF-A0A8J6RSQ5-F1
#
_cell.length_a   1.000
_cell.length_b   1.000
_cell.length_c   1.000
_cell.angle_alpha   90.00
_cell.angle_beta   90.00
_cell.angle_gamma   90.00
#
_symmetry.space_group_name_H-M   'P 1'
#
loop_
_entity.id
_entity.type
_entity.pdbx_description
1 polymer ?
#
loop_
_entity_poly.entity_id
_entity_poly.type
_entity_poly.pdbx_seq_one_letter_code
_entity_poly.pdbx_strand_id
1 'polypeptide(L)'
;MQKSKNYGYIIFPPNDPTQSVLMVAKPFRPDLKMYSSGVFVTKTQDKSFTVAGVCETIKSVAIPGMPKYSNNGKSAIECPTGYQLVK
;
A
#
# COMPACT_ATOMS: atom_id res chain seq x y z
N MET A 1 2.25 -7.64 16.40
CA MET A 1 2.86 -7.85 15.07
C MET A 1 2.37 -9.20 14.54
N GLN A 2 1.51 -9.21 13.53
CA GLN A 2 0.94 -10.46 12.98
C GLN A 2 1.97 -11.11 12.06
N LYS A 3 2.05 -12.44 12.04
CA LYS A 3 3.03 -13.19 11.22
C LYS A 3 2.34 -14.39 10.57
N SER A 4 2.74 -14.70 9.34
CA SER A 4 2.44 -15.96 8.67
C SER A 4 3.72 -16.78 8.53
N LYS A 5 3.67 -17.93 7.85
CA LYS A 5 4.85 -18.77 7.62
C LYS A 5 5.99 -18.04 6.89
N ASN A 6 5.64 -17.08 6.01
CA ASN A 6 6.61 -16.44 5.11
C ASN A 6 6.72 -14.91 5.29
N TYR A 7 5.80 -14.29 6.05
CA TYR A 7 5.69 -12.84 6.15
C TYR A 7 5.46 -12.34 7.56
N GLY A 8 6.05 -11.19 7.88
CA GLY A 8 5.68 -10.34 9.01
C GLY A 8 4.86 -9.15 8.53
N TYR A 9 3.79 -8.82 9.25
CA TYR A 9 2.90 -7.73 8.91
C TYR A 9 3.06 -6.56 9.87
N ILE A 10 3.17 -5.36 9.29
CA ILE A 10 3.19 -4.08 10.01
C ILE A 10 2.01 -3.27 9.50
N ILE A 11 1.13 -2.88 10.42
CA ILE A 11 0.03 -1.97 10.13
C ILE A 11 0.45 -0.61 10.66
N PHE A 12 0.39 0.39 9.80
CA PHE A 12 0.69 1.75 10.16
C PHE A 12 -0.62 2.50 10.34
N PRO A 13 -0.75 3.27 11.44
CA PRO A 13 -1.88 4.16 11.59
C PRO A 13 -1.87 5.19 10.44
N PRO A 14 -3.05 5.65 10.02
CA PRO A 14 -3.13 6.71 9.02
C PRO A 14 -2.48 7.99 9.55
N ASN A 15 -1.67 8.63 8.71
CA ASN A 15 -0.99 9.89 9.06
C ASN A 15 -1.79 11.12 8.58
N ASP A 16 -2.87 10.91 7.85
CA ASP A 16 -3.73 11.94 7.26
C ASP A 16 -5.20 11.45 7.29
N PRO A 17 -6.19 12.32 7.51
CA PRO A 17 -7.62 11.97 7.54
C PRO A 17 -8.17 11.31 6.25
N THR A 18 -7.48 11.44 5.12
CA THR A 18 -7.80 10.77 3.85
C THR A 18 -7.24 9.35 3.74
N GLN A 19 -6.33 8.98 4.64
CA GLN A 19 -5.77 7.64 4.76
C GLN A 19 -6.57 6.86 5.78
N SER A 20 -6.95 5.62 5.46
CA SER A 20 -7.69 4.77 6.40
C SER A 20 -6.79 3.72 7.02
N VAL A 21 -6.04 2.99 6.20
CA VAL A 21 -5.12 1.94 6.68
C VAL A 21 -3.96 1.79 5.71
N LEU A 22 -2.75 1.69 6.24
CA LEU A 22 -1.55 1.32 5.49
C LEU A 22 -0.97 0.04 6.08
N MET A 23 -0.65 -0.93 5.23
CA MET A 23 -0.13 -2.23 5.69
C MET A 23 1.07 -2.65 4.85
N VAL A 24 2.07 -3.24 5.49
CA VAL A 24 3.25 -3.79 4.84
C VAL A 24 3.40 -5.25 5.21
N ALA A 25 3.50 -6.12 4.21
CA ALA A 25 3.88 -7.51 4.35
C ALA A 25 5.35 -7.66 3.98
N LYS A 26 6.21 -7.81 5.00
CA LYS A 26 7.64 -8.00 4.84
C LYS A 26 7.96 -9.50 4.77
N PRO A 27 8.60 -9.99 3.70
CA PRO A 27 8.97 -11.40 3.62
C PRO A 27 10.12 -11.72 4.58
N PHE A 28 10.14 -12.95 5.08
CA PHE A 28 11.27 -13.46 5.88
C PHE A 28 12.45 -13.93 5.01
N ARG A 29 12.22 -14.14 3.72
CA ARG A 29 13.23 -14.57 2.75
C ARG A 29 13.41 -13.55 1.64
N PRO A 30 14.64 -13.36 1.14
CA PRO A 30 14.93 -12.36 0.12
C PRO A 30 14.46 -12.74 -1.28
N ASP A 31 14.09 -13.99 -1.56
CA ASP A 31 13.55 -14.40 -2.87
C ASP A 31 12.05 -14.08 -3.04
N LEU A 32 11.38 -13.73 -1.95
CA LEU A 32 9.96 -13.36 -1.95
C LEU A 32 9.79 -11.86 -2.12
N LYS A 33 8.72 -11.47 -2.82
CA LYS A 33 8.34 -10.06 -2.96
C LYS A 33 7.82 -9.49 -1.64
N MET A 34 8.02 -8.19 -1.43
CA MET A 34 7.38 -7.43 -0.37
C MET A 34 6.14 -6.73 -0.92
N TYR A 35 5.11 -6.63 -0.07
CA TYR A 35 3.86 -5.98 -0.43
C TYR A 35 3.58 -4.81 0.50
N SER A 36 3.09 -3.71 -0.06
CA SER A 36 2.53 -2.59 0.70
C SER A 36 1.14 -2.28 0.16
N SER A 37 0.17 -2.13 1.04
CA SER A 37 -1.20 -1.77 0.65
C SER A 37 -1.61 -0.47 1.32
N GLY A 38 -2.52 0.23 0.64
CA GLY A 38 -3.14 1.41 1.18
C GLY A 38 -4.63 1.45 0.84
N VAL A 39 -5.40 1.87 1.83
CA VAL A 39 -6.82 2.18 1.70
C VAL A 39 -7.00 3.66 1.99
N PHE A 40 -7.60 4.37 1.04
CA PHE A 40 -7.85 5.79 1.09
C PHE A 40 -9.36 6.03 0.99
N VAL A 41 -9.86 6.95 1.80
CA VAL A 41 -11.24 7.43 1.69
C VAL A 41 -11.17 8.86 1.18
N THR A 42 -11.72 9.07 -0.01
CA THR A 42 -11.79 10.38 -0.65
C THR A 42 -13.23 10.83 -0.76
N LYS A 43 -13.46 12.14 -0.70
CA LYS A 43 -14.78 12.75 -0.88
C LYS A 43 -14.78 13.51 -2.20
N THR A 44 -15.71 13.21 -3.08
CA THR A 44 -15.91 13.95 -4.35
C THR A 44 -17.40 14.18 -4.53
N GLN A 45 -17.82 15.43 -4.76
CA GLN A 45 -19.23 15.81 -4.98
C GLN A 45 -20.18 15.22 -3.92
N ASP A 46 -19.85 15.41 -2.64
CA ASP A 46 -20.60 14.89 -1.48
C ASP A 46 -20.78 13.38 -1.37
N LYS A 47 -20.08 12.60 -2.20
CA LYS A 47 -20.00 11.15 -2.10
C LYS A 47 -18.61 10.74 -1.61
N SER A 48 -18.59 9.84 -0.63
CA SER A 48 -17.36 9.20 -0.18
C SER A 48 -17.08 7.98 -1.06
N PHE A 49 -15.85 7.89 -1.55
CA PHE A 49 -15.36 6.75 -2.32
C PHE A 49 -14.15 6.16 -1.61
N THR A 50 -14.07 4.83 -1.60
CA THR A 50 -12.92 4.09 -1.09
C THR A 50 -12.05 3.66 -2.25
N VAL A 51 -10.76 3.91 -2.14
CA VAL A 51 -9.75 3.54 -3.13
C VAL A 51 -8.72 2.68 -2.40
N ALA A 52 -8.59 1.45 -2.87
CA ALA A 52 -7.71 0.46 -2.26
C ALA A 52 -6.82 -0.19 -3.32
N GLY A 53 -5.61 -0.57 -2.91
CA GLY A 53 -4.61 -1.07 -3.83
C GLY A 53 -3.40 -1.59 -3.11
N VAL A 54 -2.69 -2.47 -3.81
CA VAL A 54 -1.53 -3.19 -3.31
C VAL A 54 -0.39 -2.98 -4.28
N CYS A 55 0.76 -2.61 -3.76
CA CYS A 55 2.00 -2.46 -4.47
C CYS A 55 2.93 -3.61 -4.09
N GLU A 56 3.56 -4.25 -5.07
CA GLU A 56 4.58 -5.27 -4.86
C GLU A 56 5.95 -4.81 -5.38
N THR A 57 7.03 -5.29 -4.75
CA THR A 57 8.39 -5.06 -5.25
C THR A 57 8.58 -5.60 -6.67
N ILE A 58 9.21 -4.81 -7.54
CA ILE A 58 9.70 -5.27 -8.85
C ILE A 58 10.92 -6.20 -8.67
N LYS A 59 11.79 -5.88 -7.70
CA LYS A 59 12.92 -6.72 -7.24
C LYS A 59 12.99 -6.69 -5.72
N SER A 60 13.46 -7.76 -5.10
CA SER A 60 13.56 -7.86 -3.65
C SER A 60 14.62 -6.92 -3.07
N VAL A 61 14.21 -5.68 -2.83
CA VAL A 61 15.04 -4.59 -2.30
C VAL A 61 14.22 -3.84 -1.25
N ALA A 62 14.93 -3.08 -0.42
CA ALA A 62 14.51 -2.42 0.82
C ALA A 62 13.07 -1.89 0.90
N ILE A 63 12.58 -1.81 2.14
CA ILE A 63 11.23 -1.33 2.50
C ILE A 63 11.01 0.04 1.84
N PRO A 64 10.04 0.18 0.92
CA PRO A 64 9.75 1.42 0.24
C PRO A 64 8.86 2.29 1.12
N GLY A 65 8.62 3.50 0.64
CA GLY A 65 7.52 4.31 1.13
C GLY A 65 6.16 3.63 0.96
N MET A 66 5.16 4.15 1.65
CA MET A 66 3.78 3.68 1.51
C MET A 66 3.20 4.10 0.15
N PRO A 67 2.21 3.35 -0.37
CA PRO A 67 1.42 3.80 -1.51
C PRO A 67 0.80 5.17 -1.22
N LYS A 68 0.56 5.96 -2.27
CA LYS A 68 -0.10 7.27 -2.16
C LYS A 68 -1.39 7.28 -2.97
N TYR A 69 -2.33 8.10 -2.54
CA TYR A 69 -3.50 8.40 -3.34
C TYR A 69 -3.17 9.46 -4.38
N SER A 70 -3.50 9.21 -5.65
CA SER A 70 -3.40 10.17 -6.74
C SER A 70 -4.78 10.64 -7.17
N ASN A 71 -4.95 11.95 -7.22
CA ASN A 71 -6.21 12.58 -7.62
C ASN A 71 -6.23 13.01 -9.10
N ASN A 72 -5.38 12.43 -9.95
CA ASN A 72 -5.24 12.77 -11.38
C ASN A 72 -6.41 12.27 -12.26
N GLY A 73 -7.65 12.40 -11.79
CA GLY A 73 -8.88 12.16 -12.57
C GLY A 73 -9.29 10.69 -12.74
N LYS A 74 -8.46 9.74 -12.32
CA LYS A 74 -8.81 8.34 -12.14
C LYS A 74 -8.29 7.97 -10.77
N SER A 75 -9.18 7.65 -9.83
CA SER A 75 -8.89 7.23 -8.46
C SER A 75 -7.82 6.14 -8.39
N ALA A 76 -6.55 6.52 -8.45
CA ALA A 76 -5.44 5.62 -8.72
C ALA A 76 -4.48 5.66 -7.54
N ILE A 77 -4.10 4.48 -7.08
CA ILE A 77 -3.03 4.35 -6.12
C ILE A 77 -1.71 4.42 -6.86
N GLU A 78 -0.85 5.31 -6.39
CA GLU A 78 0.53 5.45 -6.84
C GLU A 78 1.42 4.58 -5.98
N CYS A 79 2.10 3.64 -6.63
CA CYS A 79 3.12 2.83 -5.99
C CYS A 79 4.45 3.59 -5.90
N PRO A 80 5.20 3.40 -4.81
CA PRO A 80 6.52 3.99 -4.65
C PRO A 80 7.51 3.46 -5.70
N THR A 81 8.62 4.17 -5.91
CA THR A 81 9.71 3.72 -6.80
C THR A 81 10.20 2.31 -6.43
N GLY A 82 10.37 1.45 -7.43
CA GLY A 82 10.76 0.05 -7.23
C GLY A 82 9.59 -0.89 -6.94
N TYR A 83 8.36 -0.37 -6.91
CA TYR A 83 7.13 -1.14 -6.75
C TYR A 83 6.22 -0.98 -7.96
N GLN A 84 5.37 -1.97 -8.17
CA GLN A 84 4.32 -1.95 -9.18
C GLN A 84 2.98 -2.31 -8.56
N LEU A 85 1.89 -1.76 -9.11
CA LEU A 85 0.54 -2.09 -8.68
C LEU A 85 0.27 -3.56 -9.03
N VAL A 86 -0.21 -4.31 -8.03
CA VAL A 86 -0.74 -5.66 -8.25
C VAL A 86 -2.04 -5.50 -9.05
N LYS A 87 -2.07 -6.10 -10.24
CA LYS A 87 -3.25 -6.13 -11.11
C LYS A 87 -4.24 -7.18 -10.66
#